data_AF-D9XNR3-F1
#
_entry.id   AF-D9XNR3-F1
#
_cell.length_a   1.000
_cell.length_b   1.000
_cell.length_c   1.000
_cell.angle_alpha   90.00
_cell.angle_beta   90.00
_cell.angle_gamma   90.00
#
_symmetry.space_group_name_H-M   'P 1'
#
loop_
_entity.id
_entity.type
_entity.pdbx_description
1 polymer ?
#
loop_
_entity_poly.entity_id
_entity_poly.type
_entity_poly.pdbx_seq_one_letter_code
_entity_poly.pdbx_strand_id
1 'polypeptide(L)'
;MLEYAALMHDIGQLSLVDPVPAGATAVLPAAEQRRIALLGGAVVRQTGVDPRVAAIVERQADPHREQPLAARIVRVVNAYEEKSREGGPGGPLTALEELRLGTAGEYAPEVVEALARVLSRNTEGTREHGGRAWREPRTGLSDPARGWVTHG
;
A
#
# COMPACT_ATOMS: atom_id res chain seq x y z
N MET A 1 -5.38 -16.91 0.30
CA MET A 1 -4.65 -17.05 1.59
C MET A 1 -3.88 -15.78 1.91
N LEU A 2 -3.11 -15.26 0.94
CA LEU A 2 -2.41 -13.98 1.04
C LEU A 2 -3.37 -12.80 1.27
N GLU A 3 -4.46 -12.74 0.52
CA GLU A 3 -5.44 -11.64 0.56
C GLU A 3 -6.11 -11.54 1.93
N TYR A 4 -6.50 -12.69 2.49
CA TYR A 4 -7.05 -12.77 3.84
C TYR A 4 -6.01 -12.41 4.90
N ALA A 5 -4.76 -12.81 4.74
CA ALA A 5 -3.69 -12.42 5.65
C ALA A 5 -3.44 -10.91 5.61
N ALA A 6 -3.41 -10.31 4.40
CA ALA A 6 -3.27 -8.87 4.22
C ALA A 6 -4.42 -8.11 4.88
N LEU A 7 -5.67 -8.61 4.77
CA LEU A 7 -6.81 -8.02 5.43
C LEU A 7 -6.70 -8.03 6.97
N MET A 8 -6.10 -9.08 7.53
CA MET A 8 -6.04 -9.30 8.98
C MET A 8 -4.70 -8.90 9.63
N HIS A 9 -3.74 -8.39 8.87
CA HIS A 9 -2.35 -8.28 9.32
C HIS A 9 -2.16 -7.42 10.58
N ASP A 10 -2.95 -6.35 10.74
CA ASP A 10 -2.87 -5.42 11.87
C ASP A 10 -3.85 -5.73 13.01
N ILE A 11 -4.61 -6.82 12.93
CA ILE A 11 -5.62 -7.14 13.95
C ILE A 11 -5.02 -7.32 15.36
N GLY A 12 -3.71 -7.62 15.43
CA GLY A 12 -2.96 -7.71 16.69
C GLY A 12 -2.88 -6.38 17.46
N GLN A 13 -2.99 -5.23 16.79
CA GLN A 13 -2.98 -3.92 17.46
C GLN A 13 -4.19 -3.72 18.37
N LEU A 14 -5.32 -4.39 18.10
CA LEU A 14 -6.51 -4.36 18.97
C LEU A 14 -6.26 -4.99 20.35
N SER A 15 -5.19 -5.77 20.47
CA SER A 15 -4.80 -6.43 21.72
C SER A 15 -3.81 -5.59 22.56
N LEU A 16 -3.45 -4.39 22.10
CA LEU A 16 -2.56 -3.49 22.82
C LEU A 16 -3.34 -2.60 23.78
N VAL A 17 -2.75 -2.32 24.95
CA VAL A 17 -3.32 -1.38 25.92
C VAL A 17 -3.16 0.05 25.43
N ASP A 18 -1.94 0.38 25.01
CA ASP A 18 -1.63 1.67 24.39
C ASP A 18 -1.59 1.51 22.87
N PRO A 19 -2.33 2.33 22.11
CA PRO A 19 -2.36 2.22 20.67
C PRO A 19 -1.03 2.66 20.06
N VAL A 20 -0.64 2.02 18.95
CA VAL A 20 0.52 2.44 18.15
C VAL A 20 0.22 3.82 17.53
N PRO A 21 1.09 4.82 17.71
CA PRO A 21 0.91 6.14 17.10
C PRO A 21 0.75 6.02 15.58
N ALA A 22 -0.31 6.65 15.05
CA ALA A 22 -0.70 6.57 13.64
C ALA A 22 -0.88 5.14 13.06
N GLY A 23 -0.88 4.11 13.91
CA GLY A 23 -0.86 2.71 13.50
C GLY A 23 0.44 2.24 12.85
N ALA A 24 1.49 3.07 12.81
CA ALA A 24 2.72 2.81 12.08
C ALA A 24 3.59 1.72 12.76
N THR A 25 3.40 0.47 12.34
CA THR A 25 4.10 -0.69 12.93
C THR A 25 5.52 -0.87 12.43
N ALA A 26 5.84 -0.43 11.21
CA ALA A 26 7.12 -0.70 10.56
C ALA A 26 8.30 0.01 11.24
N VAL A 27 8.04 1.11 11.95
CA VAL A 27 9.05 1.89 12.69
C VAL A 27 9.21 1.43 14.14
N LEU A 28 8.37 0.51 14.62
CA LEU A 28 8.47 -0.03 15.97
C LEU A 28 9.72 -0.91 16.14
N PRO A 29 10.23 -1.07 17.38
CA PRO A 29 11.26 -2.06 17.66
C PRO A 29 10.84 -3.47 17.21
N ALA A 30 11.77 -4.25 16.67
CA ALA A 30 11.48 -5.58 16.10
C ALA A 30 10.77 -6.53 17.10
N ALA A 31 11.13 -6.45 18.39
CA ALA A 31 10.48 -7.25 19.43
C ALA A 31 8.99 -6.89 19.59
N GLU A 32 8.64 -5.62 19.42
CA GLU A 32 7.27 -5.14 19.49
C GLU A 32 6.47 -5.52 18.24
N GLN A 33 7.05 -5.38 17.05
CA GLN A 33 6.46 -5.89 15.81
C GLN A 33 6.13 -7.39 15.93
N ARG A 34 7.06 -8.18 16.48
CA ARG A 34 6.87 -9.62 16.70
C ARG A 34 5.78 -9.91 17.71
N ARG A 35 5.70 -9.14 18.80
CA ARG A 35 4.61 -9.27 19.77
C ARG A 35 3.25 -8.99 19.11
N ILE A 36 3.14 -7.92 18.32
CA ILE A 36 1.90 -7.56 17.61
C ILE A 36 1.49 -8.66 16.62
N ALA A 37 2.44 -9.17 15.84
CA ALA A 37 2.21 -10.27 14.91
C ALA A 37 1.67 -11.54 15.62
N LEU A 38 2.26 -11.91 16.76
CA LEU A 38 1.80 -13.07 17.55
C LEU A 38 0.39 -12.86 18.13
N LEU A 39 0.09 -11.66 18.63
CA LEU A 39 -1.26 -11.30 19.09
C LEU A 39 -2.27 -11.37 17.95
N GLY A 40 -1.92 -10.83 16.78
CA GLY A 40 -2.76 -10.91 15.59
C GLY A 40 -3.05 -12.35 15.19
N GLY A 41 -2.02 -13.20 15.17
CA GLY A 41 -2.16 -14.63 14.97
C GLY A 41 -3.15 -15.31 15.91
N ALA A 42 -3.05 -15.02 17.21
CA ALA A 42 -3.94 -15.57 18.22
C ALA A 42 -5.40 -15.16 17.98
N VAL A 43 -5.66 -13.93 17.56
CA VAL A 43 -7.01 -13.46 17.19
C VAL A 43 -7.49 -14.16 15.92
N VAL A 44 -6.67 -14.25 14.88
CA VAL A 44 -7.03 -14.91 13.61
C VAL A 44 -7.41 -16.38 13.83
N ARG A 45 -6.77 -17.09 14.76
CA ARG A 45 -7.14 -18.48 15.09
C ARG A 45 -8.55 -18.63 15.65
N GLN A 46 -9.16 -17.55 16.16
CA GLN A 46 -10.51 -17.55 16.72
C GLN A 46 -11.59 -17.23 15.67
N THR A 47 -11.22 -16.83 14.44
CA THR A 47 -12.19 -16.37 13.42
C THR A 47 -12.72 -17.49 12.51
N GLY A 48 -12.22 -18.72 12.66
CA GLY A 48 -12.63 -19.88 11.85
C GLY A 48 -12.07 -19.88 10.41
N VAL A 49 -11.20 -18.93 10.06
CA VAL A 49 -10.46 -18.93 8.78
C VAL A 49 -9.42 -20.06 8.72
N ASP A 50 -8.91 -20.33 7.53
CA ASP A 50 -7.86 -21.34 7.33
C ASP A 50 -6.64 -21.07 8.25
N PRO A 51 -6.16 -22.05 9.03
CA PRO A 51 -5.06 -21.88 9.98
C PRO A 51 -3.76 -21.34 9.36
N ARG A 52 -3.56 -21.54 8.05
CA ARG A 52 -2.41 -20.98 7.34
C ARG A 52 -2.47 -19.45 7.29
N VAL A 53 -3.63 -18.80 7.45
CA VAL A 53 -3.72 -17.33 7.52
C VAL A 53 -3.07 -16.84 8.82
N ALA A 54 -3.42 -17.46 9.96
CA ALA A 54 -2.79 -17.14 11.24
C ALA A 54 -1.28 -17.34 11.16
N ALA A 55 -0.82 -18.42 10.54
CA ALA A 55 0.61 -18.67 10.37
C ALA A 55 1.34 -17.67 9.45
N ILE A 56 0.62 -16.93 8.58
CA ILE A 56 1.20 -15.82 7.81
C ILE A 56 1.31 -14.59 8.70
N VAL A 57 0.25 -14.25 9.43
CA VAL A 57 0.20 -13.08 10.33
C VAL A 57 1.24 -13.21 11.46
N GLU A 58 1.36 -14.38 12.09
CA GLU A 58 2.32 -14.62 13.19
C GLU A 58 3.78 -14.41 12.77
N ARG A 59 4.11 -14.75 11.53
CA ARG A 59 5.50 -14.75 11.03
C ARG A 59 5.85 -13.48 10.27
N GLN A 60 4.95 -12.52 10.13
CA GLN A 60 5.21 -11.31 9.33
C GLN A 60 6.31 -10.41 9.90
N ALA A 61 6.66 -10.59 11.17
CA ALA A 61 7.74 -9.86 11.83
C ALA A 61 9.03 -10.68 12.03
N ASP A 62 9.05 -11.98 11.65
CA ASP A 62 10.26 -12.82 11.73
C ASP A 62 11.33 -12.36 10.71
N PRO A 63 12.59 -12.79 10.81
CA PRO A 63 13.59 -12.51 9.77
C PRO A 63 13.10 -12.94 8.38
N HIS A 64 13.25 -12.09 7.35
CA HIS A 64 12.59 -12.32 6.05
C HIS A 64 12.91 -13.68 5.42
N ARG A 65 14.09 -14.26 5.70
CA ARG A 65 14.50 -15.59 5.22
C ARG A 65 13.65 -16.73 5.79
N GLU A 66 13.11 -16.56 6.99
CA GLU A 66 12.28 -17.53 7.71
C GLU A 66 10.77 -17.34 7.41
N GLN A 67 10.41 -16.18 6.85
CA GLN A 67 9.04 -15.86 6.50
C GLN A 67 8.53 -16.68 5.31
N PRO A 68 7.28 -17.17 5.32
CA PRO A 68 6.62 -17.62 4.09
C PRO A 68 6.48 -16.43 3.13
N LEU A 69 6.49 -16.69 1.82
CA LEU A 69 6.42 -15.63 0.79
C LEU A 69 5.26 -14.65 1.02
N ALA A 70 4.08 -15.16 1.41
CA ALA A 70 2.93 -14.31 1.68
C ALA A 70 3.20 -13.29 2.82
N ALA A 71 3.91 -13.69 3.87
CA ALA A 71 4.26 -12.80 4.97
C ALA A 71 5.29 -11.74 4.54
N ARG A 72 6.24 -12.09 3.66
CA ARG A 72 7.18 -11.13 3.07
C ARG A 72 6.44 -10.05 2.27
N ILE A 73 5.46 -10.46 1.48
CA ILE A 73 4.62 -9.53 0.68
C ILE A 73 3.84 -8.60 1.61
N VAL A 74 3.12 -9.15 2.60
CA VAL A 74 2.34 -8.34 3.55
C VAL A 74 3.23 -7.34 4.27
N ARG A 75 4.38 -7.78 4.81
CA ARG A 75 5.32 -6.90 5.53
C ARG A 75 5.83 -5.75 4.66
N VAL A 76 6.25 -6.03 3.43
CA VAL A 76 6.80 -5.01 2.51
C VAL A 76 5.72 -4.01 2.09
N VAL A 77 4.52 -4.50 1.77
CA VAL A 77 3.40 -3.63 1.37
C VAL A 77 2.94 -2.75 2.54
N ASN A 78 2.83 -3.31 3.75
CA ASN A 78 2.47 -2.54 4.93
C ASN A 78 3.50 -1.43 5.22
N ALA A 79 4.79 -1.79 5.25
CA ALA A 79 5.86 -0.82 5.46
C ALA A 79 5.89 0.27 4.38
N TYR A 80 5.63 -0.07 3.12
CA TYR A 80 5.49 0.93 2.05
C TYR A 80 4.32 1.88 2.31
N GLU A 81 3.14 1.35 2.65
CA GLU A 81 1.93 2.16 2.90
C GLU A 81 2.14 3.14 4.05
N GLU A 82 2.66 2.66 5.18
CA GLU A 82 2.93 3.49 6.36
C GLU A 82 3.94 4.62 6.04
N LYS A 83 5.10 4.26 5.47
CA LYS A 83 6.16 5.23 5.11
C LYS A 83 5.71 6.23 4.06
N SER A 84 4.89 5.78 3.09
CA SER A 84 4.37 6.65 2.04
C SER A 84 3.44 7.73 2.60
N ARG A 85 2.66 7.41 3.64
CA ARG A 85 1.75 8.35 4.29
C ARG A 85 2.52 9.41 5.10
N GLU A 86 3.62 9.03 5.72
CA GLU A 86 4.46 9.93 6.52
C GLU A 86 5.22 10.96 5.66
N GLY A 87 5.65 10.58 4.45
CA GLY A 87 6.53 11.41 3.61
C GLY A 87 5.86 12.49 2.75
N GLY A 88 4.56 12.73 2.88
CA GLY A 88 3.85 13.77 2.12
C GLY A 88 3.90 13.56 0.59
N PRO A 89 3.95 14.62 -0.25
CA PRO A 89 3.94 14.48 -1.71
C PRO A 89 5.07 13.64 -2.31
N GLY A 90 6.22 13.55 -1.62
CA GLY A 90 7.35 12.70 -2.00
C GLY A 90 7.35 11.31 -1.36
N GLY A 91 6.43 11.05 -0.43
CA GLY A 91 6.40 9.86 0.41
C GLY A 91 6.51 8.54 -0.34
N PRO A 92 5.77 8.31 -1.45
CA PRO A 92 5.91 7.08 -2.23
C PRO A 92 7.33 6.79 -2.73
N LEU A 93 8.07 7.82 -3.15
CA LEU A 93 9.45 7.64 -3.62
C LEU A 93 10.38 7.35 -2.45
N THR A 94 10.30 8.17 -1.39
CA THR A 94 11.10 8.00 -0.17
C THR A 94 10.88 6.62 0.46
N ALA A 95 9.63 6.15 0.52
CA ALA A 95 9.28 4.84 1.04
C ALA A 95 9.96 3.71 0.26
N LEU A 96 9.97 3.77 -1.07
CA LEU A 96 10.68 2.78 -1.90
C LEU A 96 12.20 2.82 -1.70
N GLU A 97 12.78 4.01 -1.55
CA GLU A 97 14.21 4.16 -1.29
C GLU A 97 14.60 3.57 0.07
N GLU A 98 13.83 3.84 1.12
CA GLU A 98 14.03 3.26 2.45
C GLU A 98 13.87 1.73 2.44
N LEU A 99 12.86 1.20 1.76
CA LEU A 99 12.68 -0.25 1.63
C LEU A 99 13.86 -0.91 0.91
N ARG A 100 14.41 -0.27 -0.11
CA ARG A 100 15.61 -0.75 -0.82
C ARG A 100 16.82 -0.77 0.09
N LEU A 101 17.02 0.25 0.92
CA LEU A 101 18.08 0.26 1.93
C LEU A 101 17.91 -0.87 2.95
N GLY A 102 16.67 -1.16 3.37
CA GLY A 102 16.35 -2.24 4.30
C GLY A 102 16.55 -3.67 3.76
N THR A 103 16.83 -3.85 2.45
CA THR A 103 17.05 -5.17 1.86
C THR A 103 18.31 -5.88 2.34
N ALA A 104 19.22 -5.16 3.01
CA ALA A 104 20.41 -5.75 3.63
C ALA A 104 20.09 -6.76 4.75
N GLY A 105 18.88 -6.71 5.33
CA GLY A 105 18.48 -7.66 6.37
C GLY A 105 16.99 -7.71 6.70
N GLU A 106 16.26 -6.61 6.55
CA GLU A 106 14.88 -6.48 7.03
C GLU A 106 13.86 -6.98 6.02
N TYR A 107 14.03 -6.63 4.75
CA TYR A 107 13.08 -6.92 3.69
C TYR A 107 13.66 -7.86 2.63
N ALA A 108 12.80 -8.69 2.05
CA ALA A 108 13.18 -9.58 0.96
C ALA A 108 13.39 -8.76 -0.33
N PRO A 109 14.61 -8.72 -0.92
CA PRO A 109 14.91 -7.89 -2.08
C PRO A 109 13.98 -8.16 -3.28
N GLU A 110 13.63 -9.43 -3.51
CA GLU A 110 12.78 -9.84 -4.61
C GLU A 110 11.35 -9.28 -4.52
N VAL A 111 10.84 -9.10 -3.29
CA VAL A 111 9.51 -8.56 -3.02
C VAL A 111 9.50 -7.04 -3.16
N VAL A 112 10.54 -6.37 -2.67
CA VAL A 112 10.70 -4.91 -2.82
C VAL A 112 10.76 -4.53 -4.31
N GLU A 113 11.55 -5.26 -5.11
CA GLU A 113 11.62 -5.00 -6.55
C GLU A 113 10.34 -5.39 -7.29
N ALA A 114 9.59 -6.39 -6.82
CA ALA A 114 8.26 -6.69 -7.36
C ALA A 114 7.27 -5.56 -7.09
N LEU A 115 7.25 -5.01 -5.87
CA LEU A 115 6.44 -3.85 -5.50
C LEU A 115 6.79 -2.65 -6.38
N ALA A 116 8.08 -2.32 -6.54
CA ALA A 116 8.53 -1.23 -7.39
C ALA A 116 7.99 -1.36 -8.83
N ARG A 117 8.07 -2.56 -9.43
CA ARG A 117 7.52 -2.82 -10.77
C ARG A 117 6.00 -2.64 -10.85
N VAL A 118 5.25 -3.05 -9.82
CA VAL A 118 3.79 -2.86 -9.77
C VAL A 118 3.45 -1.37 -9.71
N LEU A 119 4.14 -0.61 -8.87
CA LEU A 119 3.91 0.82 -8.70
C LEU A 119 4.24 1.59 -9.99
N SER A 120 5.35 1.28 -10.67
CA SER A 120 5.70 1.92 -11.95
C SER A 120 4.59 1.78 -12.99
N ARG A 121 4.07 0.55 -13.21
CA ARG A 121 2.97 0.30 -14.15
C ARG A 121 1.70 1.06 -13.80
N ASN A 122 1.37 1.17 -12.51
CA ASN A 122 0.19 1.92 -12.08
C ASN A 122 0.33 3.40 -12.37
N THR A 123 1.53 3.98 -12.19
CA THR A 123 1.75 5.39 -12.53
C THR A 123 1.72 5.67 -14.04
N GLU A 124 2.15 4.72 -14.86
CA GLU A 124 2.01 4.80 -16.33
C GLU A 124 0.54 4.77 -16.74
N GLY A 125 -0.24 3.82 -16.21
CA GLY A 125 -1.68 3.73 -16.44
C GLY A 125 -2.44 5.00 -16.03
N THR A 126 -2.12 5.61 -14.87
CA THR A 126 -2.73 6.88 -14.45
C THR A 126 -2.38 8.02 -15.40
N ARG A 127 -1.13 8.11 -15.90
CA ARG A 127 -0.72 9.12 -16.90
C ARG A 127 -1.44 8.93 -18.24
N GLU A 128 -1.62 7.69 -18.69
CA GLU A 128 -2.34 7.39 -19.94
C GLU A 128 -3.84 7.71 -19.86
N HIS A 129 -4.48 7.50 -18.70
CA HIS A 129 -5.88 7.86 -18.50
C HIS A 129 -6.06 9.38 -18.32
N GLY A 130 -5.14 10.07 -17.64
CA GLY A 130 -5.14 11.53 -17.51
C GLY A 130 -4.88 12.27 -18.83
N GLY A 131 -4.07 11.69 -19.73
CA GLY A 131 -3.75 12.26 -21.04
C GLY A 131 -4.88 12.18 -22.08
N ARG A 132 -5.92 11.37 -21.83
CA ARG A 132 -7.11 11.26 -22.70
C ARG A 132 -8.25 12.21 -22.32
N ALA A 133 -8.20 12.84 -21.14
CA ALA A 133 -9.33 13.61 -20.60
C ALA A 133 -9.46 15.05 -21.12
N TRP A 134 -8.51 15.59 -21.89
CA TRP A 134 -8.63 16.95 -22.44
C TRP A 134 -8.06 17.06 -23.87
N ARG A 135 -8.93 16.81 -24.87
CA ARG A 135 -8.83 17.45 -26.19
C ARG A 135 -10.22 17.92 -26.59
N GLU A 136 -10.58 19.14 -26.20
CA GLU A 136 -11.68 19.84 -26.85
C GLU A 136 -11.29 20.18 -28.30
N PRO A 137 -12.12 19.87 -29.31
CA PRO A 137 -11.91 20.34 -30.66
C PRO A 137 -12.13 21.85 -30.73
N ARG A 138 -11.07 22.60 -31.03
CA ARG A 138 -11.19 24.01 -31.43
C ARG A 138 -11.86 24.07 -32.80
N THR A 139 -13.16 24.33 -32.87
CA THR A 139 -13.79 24.78 -34.10
C THR A 139 -13.63 26.30 -34.21
N GLY A 140 -12.83 26.71 -35.19
CA GLY A 140 -12.62 28.10 -35.54
C GLY A 140 -13.82 28.69 -36.30
N LEU A 141 -14.14 29.93 -35.92
CA LEU A 141 -14.51 31.08 -36.76
C LEU A 141 -15.20 30.82 -38.12
N SER A 142 -16.45 31.26 -38.23
CA SER A 142 -17.03 31.84 -39.47
C SER A 142 -18.20 32.79 -39.13
N ASP A 143 -17.84 34.08 -39.18
CA ASP A 143 -18.52 35.32 -39.59
C ASP A 143 -20.01 35.65 -39.23
N PRO A 144 -20.34 36.94 -38.94
CA PRO A 144 -21.68 37.42 -38.66
C PRO A 144 -22.34 38.06 -39.90
N ALA A 145 -23.64 37.83 -40.15
CA ALA A 145 -24.60 38.86 -40.60
C ALA A 145 -26.01 38.32 -40.95
N ARG A 146 -27.01 39.17 -40.68
CA ARG A 146 -28.41 39.25 -41.16
C ARG A 146 -29.43 38.31 -40.48
N GLY A 147 -30.56 38.75 -39.94
CA GLY A 147 -31.23 40.05 -39.91
C GLY A 147 -32.56 39.95 -39.14
N TRP A 148 -33.05 41.10 -38.65
CA TRP A 148 -34.38 41.57 -38.19
C TRP A 148 -35.56 40.55 -38.15
N VAL A 149 -36.47 40.57 -37.16
CA VAL A 149 -37.59 41.53 -37.03
C VAL A 149 -38.16 41.52 -35.59
N THR A 150 -38.46 42.72 -35.07
CA THR A 150 -39.34 42.98 -33.92
C THR A 150 -40.74 43.32 -34.42
N HIS A 151 -41.79 42.87 -33.71
CA HIS A 151 -43.10 43.52 -33.47
C HIS A 151 -43.81 42.60 -32.46
N GLY A 152 -44.57 43.03 -31.45
CA GLY A 152 -45.13 44.31 -31.05
C GLY A 152 -46.16 43.97 -29.97
#